data_AF-A0A9X7UEX1-F1
#
_entry.id   AF-A0A9X7UEX1-F1
#
_cell.length_a   1.000
_cell.length_b   1.000
_cell.length_c   1.000
_cell.angle_alpha   90.00
_cell.angle_beta   90.00
_cell.angle_gamma   90.00
#
_symmetry.space_group_name_H-M   'P 1'
#
loop_
_entity.id
_entity.type
_entity.pdbx_description
1 polymer ?
#
loop_
_entity_poly.entity_id
_entity_poly.type
_entity_poly.pdbx_seq_one_letter_code
_entity_poly.pdbx_strand_id
1 'polypeptide(L)'
;MSHHVRLSALAIEDLVAIHHWVRAEADLATADRYLARIEERIAALSDFPDRGSPRDDLIAGLRTLTFERRLLIAYHVDGEMVTIQRVIHAVRDLGPMLQTP
;
A
#
# COMPACT_ATOMS: atom_id res chain seq x y z
N MET A 1 -20.96 2.02 7.70
CA MET A 1 -20.05 2.77 8.58
C MET A 1 -18.78 3.01 7.79
N SER A 2 -18.38 4.27 7.60
CA SER A 2 -17.17 4.60 6.83
C SER A 2 -16.00 4.74 7.79
N HIS A 3 -14.91 4.03 7.54
CA HIS A 3 -13.68 4.12 8.32
C HIS A 3 -12.85 5.32 7.85
N HIS A 4 -12.11 5.93 8.76
CA HIS A 4 -11.15 6.97 8.43
C HIS A 4 -9.84 6.35 7.99
N VAL A 5 -9.36 6.73 6.81
CA VAL A 5 -8.07 6.26 6.30
C VAL A 5 -6.99 7.28 6.59
N ARG A 6 -5.87 6.82 7.16
CA ARG A 6 -4.67 7.63 7.42
C ARG A 6 -3.44 6.97 6.83
N LEU A 7 -2.53 7.81 6.34
CA LEU A 7 -1.22 7.38 5.86
C LEU A 7 -0.18 7.65 6.95
N SER A 8 0.69 6.67 7.22
CA SER A 8 1.91 6.89 7.99
C SER A 8 2.90 7.74 7.17
N ALA A 9 3.90 8.33 7.85
CA ALA A 9 4.99 9.02 7.15
C ALA A 9 5.72 8.10 6.16
N LEU A 10 5.96 6.84 6.54
CA LEU A 10 6.59 5.84 5.69
C LEU A 10 5.73 5.50 4.47
N ALA A 11 4.41 5.43 4.62
CA ALA A 11 3.52 5.20 3.49
C ALA A 11 3.56 6.38 2.49
N ILE A 12 3.68 7.61 2.97
CA ILE A 12 3.83 8.80 2.10
C ILE A 12 5.16 8.72 1.35
N GLU A 13 6.26 8.39 2.02
CA GLU A 13 7.58 8.20 1.39
C GLU A 13 7.55 7.10 0.33
N ASP A 14 6.91 5.97 0.63
CA ASP A 14 6.73 4.87 -0.31
C ASP A 14 5.96 5.33 -1.58
N LEU A 15 4.86 6.08 -1.43
CA LEU A 15 4.08 6.61 -2.55
C LEU A 15 4.90 7.58 -3.42
N VAL A 16 5.68 8.45 -2.81
CA VAL A 16 6.58 9.37 -3.51
C VAL A 16 7.65 8.59 -4.29
N ALA A 17 8.24 7.55 -3.68
CA ALA A 17 9.21 6.70 -4.36
C ALA A 17 8.61 5.95 -5.56
N ILE A 18 7.39 5.43 -5.42
CA ILE A 18 6.65 4.78 -6.51
C ILE A 18 6.38 5.77 -7.65
N HIS A 19 5.93 6.99 -7.35
CA HIS A 19 5.68 8.02 -8.37
C HIS A 19 6.95 8.35 -9.16
N HIS A 20 8.06 8.61 -8.47
CA HIS A 20 9.34 8.87 -9.10
C HIS A 20 9.82 7.71 -9.98
N TRP A 21 9.62 6.47 -9.53
CA TRP A 21 9.96 5.29 -10.31
C TRP A 21 9.14 5.17 -11.59
N VAL A 22 7.80 5.27 -11.51
CA VAL A 22 6.93 5.21 -12.70
C VAL A 22 7.27 6.33 -13.68
N ARG A 23 7.53 7.53 -13.17
CA ARG A 23 7.92 8.68 -13.99
C ARG A 23 9.21 8.43 -14.75
N ALA A 24 10.18 7.76 -14.13
CA ALA A 24 11.46 7.46 -14.76
C ALA A 24 11.35 6.36 -15.83
N GLU A 25 10.46 5.38 -15.65
CA GLU A 25 10.26 4.30 -16.62
C GLU A 25 9.30 4.65 -17.77
N ALA A 26 8.35 5.55 -17.53
CA ALA A 26 7.34 5.96 -18.50
C ALA A 26 7.38 7.49 -18.71
N ASP A 27 6.47 8.20 -18.03
CA ASP A 27 6.37 9.66 -18.08
C ASP A 27 5.59 10.19 -16.87
N LEU A 28 5.53 11.52 -16.72
CA LEU A 28 4.84 12.18 -15.61
C LEU A 28 3.33 11.86 -15.61
N ALA A 29 2.67 11.92 -16.77
CA ALA A 29 1.23 11.68 -16.87
C ALA A 29 0.85 10.25 -16.44
N THR A 30 1.70 9.28 -16.75
CA THR A 30 1.53 7.89 -16.35
C THR A 30 1.78 7.72 -14.86
N ALA A 31 2.79 8.39 -14.29
CA ALA A 31 3.04 8.39 -12.85
C ALA A 31 1.86 8.97 -12.06
N ASP A 32 1.31 10.10 -12.51
CA ASP A 32 0.15 10.74 -11.86
C ASP A 32 -1.09 9.83 -11.89
N ARG A 33 -1.39 9.23 -13.06
CA ARG A 33 -2.48 8.24 -13.19
C ARG A 33 -2.23 7.00 -12.34
N TYR A 34 -0.99 6.56 -12.20
CA TYR A 34 -0.64 5.42 -11.38
C TYR A 34 -0.89 5.72 -9.90
N LEU A 35 -0.42 6.89 -9.42
CA LEU A 35 -0.62 7.34 -8.06
C LEU A 35 -2.11 7.52 -7.72
N ALA A 36 -2.88 8.16 -8.59
CA ALA A 36 -4.33 8.34 -8.38
C ALA A 36 -5.07 7.00 -8.17
N ARG A 37 -4.73 5.96 -8.94
CA ARG A 37 -5.33 4.63 -8.78
C ARG A 37 -4.93 3.95 -7.46
N ILE A 38 -3.73 4.23 -6.93
CA ILE A 38 -3.32 3.75 -5.61
C ILE A 38 -4.13 4.47 -4.52
N GLU A 39 -4.29 5.79 -4.64
CA GLU A 39 -5.07 6.59 -3.70
C GLU A 39 -6.54 6.15 -3.69
N GLU A 40 -7.15 5.93 -4.85
CA GLU A 40 -8.50 5.36 -4.98
C GLU A 40 -8.61 4.00 -4.29
N ARG A 41 -7.60 3.14 -4.46
CA ARG A 41 -7.56 1.83 -3.82
C ARG A 41 -7.47 1.93 -2.30
N ILE A 42 -6.68 2.87 -1.79
CA ILE A 42 -6.53 3.15 -0.35
C ILE A 42 -7.83 3.74 0.20
N ALA A 43 -8.46 4.69 -0.51
CA ALA A 43 -9.72 5.30 -0.13
C ALA A 43 -10.84 4.26 -0.02
N ALA A 44 -10.90 3.28 -0.91
CA ALA A 44 -11.88 2.20 -0.86
C ALA A 44 -11.81 1.32 0.41
N LEU A 45 -10.74 1.43 1.21
CA LEU A 45 -10.64 0.77 2.52
C LEU A 45 -11.50 1.44 3.59
N SER A 46 -11.95 2.69 3.40
CA SER A 46 -12.97 3.31 4.27
C SER A 46 -14.25 2.47 4.29
N ASP A 47 -14.64 2.06 3.09
CA ASP A 47 -15.75 1.20 2.72
C ASP A 47 -15.71 -0.17 3.40
N PHE A 48 -14.55 -0.79 3.22
CA PHE A 48 -14.42 -2.23 3.29
C PHE A 48 -13.00 -2.59 3.75
N PRO A 49 -12.67 -2.29 5.01
CA PRO A 49 -11.33 -2.53 5.57
C PRO A 49 -10.96 -4.02 5.63
N ASP A 50 -11.95 -4.92 5.64
CA ASP A 50 -11.73 -6.36 5.76
C ASP A 50 -11.31 -7.07 4.45
N ARG A 51 -11.23 -6.35 3.33
CA ARG A 51 -10.88 -6.92 2.02
C ARG A 51 -9.42 -7.38 1.89
N GLY A 52 -8.52 -6.85 2.71
CA GLY A 52 -7.14 -7.31 2.75
C GLY A 52 -7.03 -8.70 3.35
N SER A 53 -5.99 -9.44 3.00
CA SER A 53 -5.68 -10.71 3.66
C SER A 53 -5.08 -10.43 5.04
N PRO A 54 -5.61 -11.03 6.12
CA PRO A 54 -5.01 -10.93 7.44
C PRO A 54 -3.62 -11.57 7.42
N ARG A 55 -2.67 -10.90 8.08
CA ARG A 55 -1.28 -11.32 8.23
C ARG A 55 -0.90 -11.35 9.71
N ASP A 56 -1.79 -11.94 10.51
CA ASP A 56 -1.60 -12.16 11.94
C ASP A 56 -0.38 -13.07 12.21
N ASP A 57 0.09 -13.82 11.19
CA ASP A 57 1.35 -14.57 11.20
C ASP A 57 2.58 -13.69 11.37
N LEU A 58 2.52 -12.42 10.94
CA LEU A 58 3.62 -11.47 11.04
C LEU A 58 3.41 -10.51 12.22
N ILE A 59 2.25 -9.86 12.25
CA ILE A 59 1.90 -8.85 13.25
C ILE A 59 0.39 -8.94 13.46
N ALA A 60 -0.06 -9.07 14.72
CA ALA A 60 -1.48 -9.15 15.03
C ALA A 60 -2.25 -7.92 14.55
N GLY A 61 -3.34 -8.14 13.80
CA GLY A 61 -4.17 -7.08 13.23
C GLY A 61 -3.63 -6.49 11.93
N LEU A 62 -2.46 -6.94 11.46
CA LEU A 62 -1.91 -6.52 10.18
C LEU A 62 -2.73 -7.13 9.04
N ARG A 63 -3.06 -6.29 8.07
CA ARG A 63 -3.70 -6.71 6.83
C ARG A 63 -2.86 -6.26 5.65
N THR A 64 -2.91 -7.07 4.60
CA THR A 64 -2.22 -6.76 3.35
C THR A 64 -3.17 -6.83 2.17
N LEU A 65 -3.01 -5.91 1.23
CA LEU A 65 -3.80 -5.86 0.01
C LEU A 65 -2.85 -5.73 -1.17
N THR A 66 -2.99 -6.62 -2.14
CA THR A 66 -2.23 -6.54 -3.38
C THR A 66 -2.93 -5.64 -4.39
N PHE A 67 -2.16 -4.79 -5.05
CA PHE A 67 -2.64 -3.91 -6.11
C PHE A 67 -1.81 -4.11 -7.38
N GLU A 68 -2.50 -4.29 -8.52
CA GLU A 68 -1.92 -4.52 -9.85
C GLU A 68 -0.80 -5.59 -9.89
N ARG A 69 -0.83 -6.55 -8.96
CA ARG A 69 0.19 -7.60 -8.77
C ARG A 69 1.62 -7.07 -8.56
N ARG A 70 1.78 -5.77 -8.31
CA ARG A 70 3.08 -5.09 -8.17
C ARG A 70 3.24 -4.41 -6.84
N LEU A 71 2.15 -3.98 -6.20
CA LEU A 71 2.19 -3.31 -4.91
C LEU A 71 1.56 -4.16 -3.83
N LEU A 72 2.14 -4.09 -2.64
CA LEU A 72 1.61 -4.64 -1.40
C LEU A 72 1.34 -3.48 -0.44
N ILE A 73 0.06 -3.22 -0.18
CA ILE A 73 -0.40 -2.21 0.76
C ILE A 73 -0.55 -2.90 2.12
N ALA A 74 0.25 -2.50 3.10
CA ALA A 74 0.20 -3.02 4.46
C ALA A 74 -0.48 -2.01 5.38
N TYR A 75 -1.49 -2.44 6.13
CA TYR A 75 -2.30 -1.57 6.96
C TYR A 75 -2.85 -2.27 8.19
N HIS A 76 -3.22 -1.48 9.21
CA HIS A 76 -3.94 -1.95 10.39
C HIS A 76 -5.34 -1.35 10.42
N VAL A 77 -6.27 -2.06 11.04
CA VAL A 77 -7.63 -1.61 11.31
C VAL A 77 -7.81 -1.57 12.81
N ASP A 78 -8.06 -0.38 13.37
CA ASP A 78 -8.32 -0.16 14.79
C ASP A 78 -9.62 0.62 14.96
N GLY A 79 -10.67 -0.08 15.40
CA GLY A 79 -12.03 0.46 15.43
C GLY A 79 -12.45 0.99 14.05
N GLU A 80 -12.71 2.29 13.98
CA GLU A 80 -13.10 2.99 12.75
C GLU A 80 -11.91 3.58 11.98
N MET A 81 -10.67 3.28 12.38
CA MET A 81 -9.46 3.85 11.77
C MET A 81 -8.70 2.79 10.96
N VAL A 82 -8.44 3.08 9.69
CA VAL A 82 -7.54 2.32 8.82
C VAL A 82 -6.23 3.08 8.70
N THR A 83 -5.15 2.52 9.22
CA THR A 83 -3.82 3.14 9.13
C THR A 83 -2.96 2.38 8.12
N ILE A 84 -2.67 3.02 6.99
CA ILE A 84 -1.71 2.50 6.00
C ILE A 84 -0.31 2.68 6.55
N GLN A 85 0.37 1.56 6.80
CA GLN A 85 1.71 1.54 7.35
C GLN A 85 2.77 1.65 6.26
N ARG A 86 2.61 0.89 5.17
CA ARG A 86 3.57 0.81 4.05
C ARG A 86 2.86 0.56 2.72
N VAL A 87 3.45 1.03 1.62
CA VAL A 87 3.05 0.70 0.24
C VAL A 87 4.27 0.16 -0.49
N ILE A 88 4.45 -1.16 -0.45
CA ILE A 88 5.69 -1.80 -0.87
C ILE A 88 5.61 -2.20 -2.34
N HIS A 89 6.64 -1.92 -3.13
CA HIS A 89 6.71 -2.43 -4.50
C HIS A 89 7.21 -3.89 -4.50
N ALA A 90 6.28 -4.85 -4.50
CA ALA A 90 6.52 -6.28 -4.32
C ALA A 90 7.58 -6.87 -5.27
N VAL A 91 7.69 -6.37 -6.51
CA VAL A 91 8.68 -6.90 -7.48
C VAL A 91 10.10 -6.35 -7.22
N ARG A 92 10.23 -5.23 -6.52
CA ARG A 92 11.52 -4.53 -6.30
C ARG A 92 12.02 -4.68 -4.86
N ASP A 93 11.12 -4.57 -3.89
CA ASP A 93 11.46 -4.49 -2.46
C ASP A 93 11.36 -5.83 -1.72
N LEU A 94 10.65 -6.83 -2.27
CA LEU A 94 10.63 -8.18 -1.69
C LEU A 94 11.75 -9.08 -2.23
N GLY A 95 12.40 -8.70 -3.33
CA GLY A 95 13.57 -9.41 -3.88
C GLY A 95 14.76 -9.49 -2.91
N PRO A 96 15.05 -8.45 -2.10
CA PRO A 96 16.08 -8.53 -1.06
C PRO A 96 15.64 -9.24 0.23
N MET A 97 14.34 -9.27 0.56
CA MET A 97 13.85 -9.87 1.82
C MET A 97 13.61 -11.38 1.74
N LEU A 98 13.54 -11.95 0.53
CA LEU A 98 13.44 -13.40 0.29
C LEU A 98 14.80 -14.08 0.10
N GLN A 99 15.90 -13.34 0.21
CA GLN A 99 17.25 -13.91 0.27
C GLN A 99 17.63 -14.09 1.74
N THR A 100 17.14 -15.17 2.34
CA THR A 100 17.75 -15.71 3.56
C THR A 100 19.03 -16.45 3.14
N PRO A 101 20.16 -16.28 3.85
CA PRO A 101 21.38 -17.06 3.60
C PRO A 101 21.17 -18.57 3.79
#